data_AF-A0A833LFV3-F1
#
_entry.id   AF-A0A833LFV3-F1
#
_cell.length_a   1.000
_cell.length_b   1.000
_cell.length_c   1.000
_cell.angle_alpha   90.00
_cell.angle_beta   90.00
_cell.angle_gamma   90.00
#
_symmetry.space_group_name_H-M   'P 1'
#
loop_
_entity.id
_entity.type
_entity.pdbx_description
1 polymer ?
#
loop_
_entity_poly.entity_id
_entity_poly.type
_entity_poly.pdbx_seq_one_letter_code
_entity_poly.pdbx_strand_id
1 'polypeptide(L)' 'WNNFLLPLVVLNSESKYPWPLGIMNYQGEYSTDWQLVLAFITLTILPAILVFVLAQRHIVAGLTAGAVKG' A
#
# COMPACT_ATOMS: atom_id res chain seq x y z
N TRP A 1 5.10 3.97 -1.93
CA TRP A 1 3.70 3.76 -1.52
C TRP A 1 3.46 4.31 -0.12
N ASN A 2 4.27 3.91 0.88
CA ASN A 2 4.14 4.34 2.28
C ASN A 2 5.15 5.46 2.64
N ASN A 3 5.09 6.60 1.96
CA ASN A 3 5.93 7.75 2.30
C ASN A 3 5.03 8.98 2.46
N PHE A 4 4.99 9.53 3.67
CA PHE A 4 3.99 10.53 4.05
C PHE A 4 4.50 11.96 3.87
N LEU A 5 5.72 12.25 4.32
CA LEU A 5 6.24 13.63 4.37
C LEU A 5 6.70 14.15 3.01
N LEU A 6 7.40 13.32 2.23
CA LEU A 6 7.99 13.76 0.96
C LEU A 6 6.94 14.26 -0.06
N PRO A 7 5.81 13.55 -0.28
CA PRO A 7 4.79 14.02 -1.21
C PRO A 7 4.11 15.32 -0.75
N LEU A 8 3.87 15.48 0.55
CA LEU A 8 3.26 16.69 1.12
C LEU A 8 4.12 17.94 0.93
N VAL A 9 5.45 17.78 0.95
CA VAL A 9 6.38 18.90 0.78
C VAL A 9 6.65 19.22 -0.69
N VAL A 10 6.66 18.19 -1.56
CA VAL A 10 7.12 18.33 -2.96
C VAL A 10 5.97 18.48 -3.97
N LEU A 11 4.80 17.90 -3.69
CA LEU A 11 3.67 17.92 -4.61
C LEU A 11 2.73 19.07 -4.29
N ASN A 12 2.48 19.92 -5.28
CA ASN A 12 1.58 21.07 -5.17
C ASN A 12 0.11 20.73 -5.50
N SER A 13 -0.21 19.46 -5.79
CA SER A 13 -1.54 19.02 -6.22
C SER A 13 -1.92 17.70 -5.56
N GLU A 14 -3.02 17.69 -4.83
CA GLU A 14 -3.55 16.52 -4.12
C GLU A 14 -3.84 15.34 -5.05
N SER A 15 -4.21 15.59 -6.31
CA SER A 15 -4.43 14.54 -7.32
C SER A 15 -3.18 13.69 -7.63
N LYS A 16 -1.99 14.15 -7.23
CA LYS A 16 -0.72 13.43 -7.41
C LYS A 16 -0.28 12.71 -6.14
N TYR A 17 -1.02 12.85 -5.05
CA TYR A 17 -0.67 12.21 -3.79
C TYR A 17 -0.74 10.69 -3.93
N PRO A 18 0.19 9.96 -3.29
CA PRO A 18 0.08 8.52 -3.19
C PRO A 18 -1.28 8.16 -2.58
N TRP A 19 -1.95 7.17 -3.16
CA TRP A 19 -3.25 6.66 -2.70
C TRP A 19 -3.39 6.56 -1.16
N PRO A 20 -2.42 6.02 -0.39
CA PRO A 20 -2.53 5.97 1.09
C PRO A 20 -2.60 7.33 1.81
N LEU A 21 -2.25 8.46 1.18
CA LEU A 21 -2.51 9.80 1.75
C LEU A 21 -4.00 10.17 1.75
N GLY A 22 -4.83 9.48 0.98
CA GLY A 22 -6.29 9.66 0.96
C GLY A 22 -6.97 9.36 2.31
N ILE A 23 -6.27 8.70 3.25
CA ILE A 23 -6.76 8.50 4.63
C ILE A 23 -7.00 9.84 5.34
N MET A 24 -6.26 10.89 4.99
CA MET A 24 -6.43 12.21 5.61
C MET A 24 -7.82 12.81 5.31
N ASN A 25 -8.49 12.38 4.24
CA ASN A 25 -9.84 12.83 3.91
C ASN A 25 -10.91 12.27 4.88
N TYR A 26 -10.56 11.22 5.64
CA TYR A 26 -11.45 10.57 6.61
C TYR A 26 -11.04 10.83 8.08
N GLN A 27 -9.96 11.60 8.27
CA GLN A 27 -9.51 12.12 9.57
C GLN A 27 -9.85 13.61 9.64
N GLY A 28 -11.03 13.94 10.17
CA GLY A 28 -11.44 15.33 10.39
C GLY A 28 -10.96 15.87 11.74
N GLU A 29 -10.96 17.21 11.88
CA GLU A 29 -10.47 17.93 13.07
C GLU A 29 -11.15 17.50 14.38
N TYR A 30 -12.42 17.10 14.32
CA TYR A 30 -13.23 16.76 15.50
C TYR A 30 -13.58 15.28 15.62
N SER A 31 -13.52 14.53 14.53
CA SER A 31 -13.88 13.10 14.49
C SER A 31 -13.19 12.40 13.34
N THR A 32 -12.81 11.15 13.57
CA THR A 32 -12.24 10.26 12.56
C THR A 32 -13.23 9.15 12.27
N ASP A 33 -13.54 8.96 10.99
CA ASP A 33 -14.41 7.89 10.53
C ASP A 33 -13.61 6.59 10.37
N TRP A 34 -13.36 5.91 11.48
CA TRP A 34 -12.51 4.72 11.55
C TRP A 34 -12.97 3.60 10.62
N GLN A 35 -14.27 3.47 10.37
CA GLN A 35 -14.82 2.50 9.43
C GLN A 35 -14.35 2.76 8.00
N LEU A 36 -14.32 4.02 7.58
CA LEU A 36 -13.85 4.43 6.26
C LEU A 36 -12.33 4.32 6.15
N VAL A 37 -11.61 4.71 7.20
CA VAL A 37 -10.15 4.56 7.29
C VAL A 37 -9.73 3.10 7.10
N LEU A 38 -10.35 2.17 7.84
CA LEU A 38 -10.02 0.75 7.77
C LEU A 38 -10.39 0.15 6.40
N ALA A 39 -11.56 0.49 5.85
CA ALA A 39 -11.95 0.05 4.51
C ALA A 39 -10.95 0.52 3.44
N PHE A 40 -10.48 1.76 3.54
CA PHE A 40 -9.50 2.33 2.63
C PHE A 40 -8.13 1.63 2.74
N ILE A 41 -7.68 1.33 3.96
CA ILE A 41 -6.45 0.55 4.21
C ILE A 41 -6.56 -0.83 3.56
N THR A 42 -7.67 -1.54 3.76
CA THR A 42 -7.89 -2.86 3.16
C THR A 42 -7.81 -2.81 1.63
N LEU A 43 -8.49 -1.84 1.01
CA LEU A 43 -8.42 -1.64 -0.46
C LEU A 43 -7.01 -1.29 -0.94
N THR A 44 -6.25 -0.53 -0.16
CA THR A 44 -4.88 -0.13 -0.53
C THR A 44 -3.91 -1.32 -0.53
N ILE A 45 -4.08 -2.27 0.38
CA ILE A 45 -3.18 -3.43 0.52
C ILE A 45 -3.60 -4.57 -0.44
N LEU A 46 -4.86 -4.61 -0.87
CA LEU A 46 -5.42 -5.67 -1.71
C LEU A 46 -4.63 -5.95 -3.01
N PRO A 47 -4.17 -4.95 -3.79
CA PRO A 47 -3.36 -5.20 -4.98
C PRO A 47 -2.01 -5.85 -4.66
N ALA A 48 -1.39 -5.47 -3.55
CA ALA A 48 -0.12 -6.07 -3.11
C ALA A 48 -0.31 -7.55 -2.72
N ILE A 49 -1.41 -7.87 -2.04
CA ILE A 49 -1.79 -9.26 -1.72
C ILE A 49 -2.04 -10.05 -3.02
N LEU A 50 -2.77 -9.48 -3.97
CA LEU A 50 -3.03 -10.13 -5.26
C LEU A 50 -1.73 -10.46 -6.00
N VAL A 51 -0.82 -9.48 -6.12
CA VAL A 51 0.50 -9.69 -6.73
C VAL A 51 1.27 -10.76 -5.97
N PHE A 52 1.25 -10.72 -4.63
CA PHE A 52 1.92 -11.72 -3.80
C PHE A 52 1.39 -13.14 -4.05
N VAL A 53 0.07 -13.33 -4.10
CA VAL A 53 -0.56 -14.65 -4.35
C VAL A 53 -0.22 -15.16 -5.75
N LEU A 54 -0.20 -14.30 -6.76
CA LEU A 54 0.17 -14.66 -8.13
C LEU A 54 1.68 -15.00 -8.25
N ALA A 55 2.52 -14.23 -7.55
CA ALA A 55 3.97 -14.39 -7.57
C ALA A 55 4.46 -15.51 -6.64
N GLN A 56 3.70 -15.89 -5.62
CA GLN A 56 4.07 -16.87 -4.58
C GLN A 56 4.66 -18.15 -5.19
N ARG A 57 4.06 -18.69 -6.25
CA ARG A 57 4.53 -19.92 -6.90
C ARG A 57 5.89 -19.74 -7.57
N HIS A 58 6.14 -18.57 -8.16
CA HIS A 58 7.42 -18.24 -8.80
C HIS A 58 8.51 -17.94 -7.77
N ILE A 59 8.15 -17.28 -6.66
CA ILE A 59 9.07 -17.01 -5.55
C ILE A 59 9.53 -18.32 -4.90
N VAL A 60 8.60 -19.26 -4.63
CA VAL A 60 8.93 -20.59 -4.06
C VAL A 60 9.77 -21.42 -5.04
N ALA A 61 9.44 -21.41 -6.33
CA ALA A 61 10.23 -22.10 -7.35
C ALA A 61 11.64 -21.50 -7.51
N GLY A 62 11.78 -20.17 -7.45
CA GLY A 62 13.07 -19.49 -7.51
C GLY A 62 13.95 -19.76 -6.28
N LEU A 63 13.36 -19.81 -5.08
CA LEU A 63 14.06 -20.16 -3.85
C LEU A 63 14.57 -21.60 -3.86
N THR A 64 13.75 -22.55 -4.30
CA THR A 64 14.14 -23.96 -4.40
C THR A 64 15.17 -24.20 -5.51
N ALA A 65 15.05 -23.55 -6.67
CA ALA A 65 16.03 -23.67 -7.75
C ALA A 65 17.41 -23.08 -7.40
N GLY A 66 17.45 -22.04 -6.57
CA GLY A 66 18.71 -21.48 -6.04
C GLY A 66 19.35 -22.34 -4.94
N ALA A 67 18.55 -23.09 -4.17
CA ALA A 67 19.03 -23.92 -3.06
C ALA A 67 19.72 -25.22 -3.50
N VAL A 68 19.46 -25.73 -4.72
CA VAL A 68 20.06 -27.00 -5.22
C VAL A 68 21.38 -26.80 -5.97
N LYS A 69 21.86 -25.56 -6.12
CA LYS A 69 23.16 -25.24 -6.76
C LYS A 69 24.29 -24.93 -5.77
N GLY A 70 24.07 -25.20 -4.48
CA GLY A 70 25.12 -25.26 -3.45
C GLY A 70 25.57 -26.71 -3.23
#